data_AF-A0A922IWJ8-F1
#
_entry.id   AF-A0A922IWJ8-F1
#
_cell.length_a   1.000
_cell.length_b   1.000
_cell.length_c   1.000
_cell.angle_alpha   90.00
_cell.angle_beta   90.00
_cell.angle_gamma   90.00
#
_symmetry.space_group_name_H-M   'P 1'
#
loop_
_entity.id
_entity.type
_entity.pdbx_description
1 polymer ?
#
loop_
_entity_poly.entity_id
_entity_poly.type
_entity_poly.pdbx_seq_one_letter_code
_entity_poly.pdbx_strand_id
1 'polypeptide(L)'
;MYPLGFLYELKNLLRLAIPITISSMLTYTISPVSMAFCGHLGKIQLATIGLAMSVFSVCGMFVILGLLSACDTLFSQTYGSIMKDKMIVQLYRAVILILLCCIPSCALYLNAEPLLLLLGQNPLIAKGTGELLLYLIPGLLVSCKNV
;
A
#
# COMPACT_ATOMS: atom_id res chain seq x y z
N MET A 1 12.67 -29.54 25.30
CA MET A 1 14.09 -29.12 25.39
C MET A 1 14.35 -28.19 24.22
N TYR A 2 14.37 -26.87 24.46
CA TYR A 2 14.58 -25.88 23.39
C TYR A 2 16.02 -26.05 22.86
N PRO A 3 16.24 -26.22 21.55
CA PRO A 3 17.58 -26.42 21.01
C PRO A 3 18.44 -25.18 21.31
N LEU A 4 19.70 -25.38 21.74
CA LEU A 4 20.64 -24.30 22.11
C LEU A 4 20.85 -23.25 20.99
N GLY A 5 20.49 -23.56 19.73
CA GLY A 5 20.54 -22.64 18.60
C GLY A 5 19.43 -21.58 18.56
N PHE A 6 18.35 -21.72 19.34
CA PHE A 6 17.20 -20.80 19.28
C PHE A 6 17.55 -19.36 19.63
N LEU A 7 18.37 -19.14 20.68
CA LEU A 7 18.80 -17.79 21.07
C LEU A 7 19.75 -17.16 20.04
N TYR A 8 20.54 -17.99 19.35
CA TYR A 8 21.43 -17.53 18.28
C TYR A 8 20.64 -17.10 17.03
N GLU A 9 19.67 -17.92 16.61
CA GLU A 9 18.77 -17.59 15.51
C GLU A 9 17.90 -16.37 15.84
N LEU A 10 17.34 -16.30 17.05
CA LEU A 10 16.54 -15.17 17.52
C LEU A 10 17.35 -13.87 17.50
N LYS A 11 18.63 -13.91 17.93
CA LYS A 11 19.52 -12.74 17.91
C LYS A 11 19.82 -12.27 16.49
N ASN A 12 20.03 -13.19 15.54
CA ASN A 12 20.22 -12.84 14.14
C ASN A 12 18.94 -12.29 13.49
N LEU A 13 17.79 -12.91 13.77
CA LEU A 13 16.47 -12.42 13.35
C LEU A 13 16.20 -11.01 13.88
N LEU A 14 16.43 -10.77 15.17
CA LEU A 14 16.26 -9.44 15.77
C LEU A 14 17.22 -8.41 15.16
N ARG A 15 18.47 -8.79 14.88
CA ARG A 15 19.47 -7.89 14.27
C ARG A 15 19.05 -7.43 12.87
N LEU A 16 18.29 -8.22 12.12
CA LEU A 16 17.68 -7.81 10.84
C LEU A 16 16.32 -7.13 11.03
N ALA A 17 15.46 -7.64 11.91
CA ALA A 17 14.10 -7.13 12.09
C ALA A 17 14.08 -5.70 12.64
N ILE A 18 15.02 -5.36 13.53
CA ILE A 18 15.15 -4.02 14.13
C ILE A 18 15.36 -2.93 13.05
N PRO A 19 16.38 -2.98 12.19
CA PRO A 19 16.60 -1.95 11.17
C PRO A 19 15.47 -1.89 10.14
N ILE A 20 14.86 -3.03 9.78
CA ILE A 20 13.73 -3.07 8.84
C ILE A 20 12.50 -2.38 9.44
N THR A 21 12.19 -2.66 10.71
CA THR A 21 11.05 -2.05 11.41
C THR A 21 11.24 -0.55 11.58
N ILE A 22 12.44 -0.11 11.97
CA ILE A 22 12.77 1.31 12.12
C ILE A 22 12.64 2.05 10.78
N SER A 23 13.18 1.46 9.70
CA SER A 23 13.11 2.07 8.36
C SER A 23 11.66 2.18 7.86
N SER A 24 10.84 1.16 8.13
CA SER A 24 9.41 1.17 7.80
C SER A 24 8.66 2.24 8.58
N MET A 25 8.91 2.35 9.89
CA MET A 25 8.31 3.38 10.75
C MET A 25 8.65 4.79 10.27
N LEU A 26 9.93 5.05 9.94
CA LEU A 26 10.36 6.33 9.39
C LEU A 26 9.62 6.68 8.09
N THR A 27 9.49 5.71 7.18
CA THR A 27 8.80 5.89 5.89
C THR A 27 7.32 6.24 6.07
N TYR A 28 6.62 5.55 6.98
CA TYR A 28 5.22 5.85 7.29
C TYR A 28 5.04 7.23 7.94
N THR A 29 6.04 7.75 8.63
CA THR A 29 5.98 9.04 9.33
C THR A 29 6.08 10.24 8.38
N ILE A 30 6.68 10.09 7.19
CA ILE A 30 6.85 11.19 6.22
C ILE A 30 5.51 11.72 5.68
N SER A 31 4.55 10.82 5.43
CA SER A 31 3.22 11.19 4.92
C SER A 31 2.40 12.07 5.89
N PRO A 32 2.20 11.71 7.17
CA PRO A 32 1.45 12.52 8.11
C PRO A 32 2.18 13.81 8.51
N VAL A 33 3.52 13.83 8.56
CA VAL A 33 4.28 15.06 8.85
C VAL A 33 4.09 16.09 7.72
N SER A 34 4.17 15.66 6.47
CA SER A 34 3.90 16.52 5.30
C SER A 34 2.43 17.00 5.30
N MET A 35 1.49 16.13 5.69
CA MET A 35 0.08 16.49 5.84
C MET A 35 -0.16 17.48 6.99
N ALA A 36 0.55 17.35 8.11
CA ALA A 36 0.46 18.26 9.26
C ALA A 36 0.98 19.67 8.92
N PHE A 37 2.06 19.77 8.14
CA PHE A 37 2.53 21.05 7.60
C PHE A 37 1.51 21.67 6.62
N CYS A 38 0.89 20.87 5.75
CA CYS A 38 -0.18 21.35 4.88
C CYS A 38 -1.47 21.73 5.65
N GLY A 39 -1.71 21.13 6.81
CA GLY A 39 -2.87 21.41 7.66
C GLY A 39 -2.88 22.83 8.25
N HIS A 40 -1.72 23.49 8.35
CA HIS A 40 -1.65 24.90 8.76
C HIS A 40 -2.24 25.86 7.71
N LEU A 41 -2.52 25.39 6.47
CA LEU A 41 -3.14 26.17 5.40
C LEU A 41 -4.68 26.22 5.48
N GLY A 42 -5.33 25.40 6.32
CA GLY A 42 -6.77 25.49 6.58
C GLY A 42 -7.49 24.15 6.79
N LYS A 43 -8.67 24.22 7.44
CA LYS A 43 -9.51 23.04 7.76
C LYS A 43 -10.01 22.29 6.52
N ILE A 44 -10.22 23.01 5.41
CA ILE A 44 -10.68 22.45 4.15
C ILE A 44 -9.56 21.59 3.54
N GLN A 45 -8.33 22.12 3.44
CA GLN A 45 -7.20 21.37 2.88
C GLN A 45 -6.89 20.10 3.68
N LEU A 46 -6.94 20.18 5.02
CA LEU A 46 -6.70 19.02 5.87
C LEU A 46 -7.75 17.91 5.64
N ALA A 47 -9.04 18.28 5.56
CA ALA A 47 -10.11 17.34 5.26
C ALA A 47 -9.96 16.73 3.87
N THR A 48 -9.62 17.54 2.86
CA THR A 48 -9.38 17.11 1.48
C THR A 48 -8.27 16.07 1.39
N ILE A 49 -7.11 16.34 2.00
CA ILE A 49 -5.96 15.43 1.98
C ILE A 49 -6.26 14.15 2.77
N GLY A 50 -6.89 14.27 3.96
CA GLY A 50 -7.26 13.11 4.77
C GLY A 50 -8.23 12.16 4.05
N LEU A 51 -9.23 12.72 3.36
CA LEU A 51 -10.16 11.96 2.51
C LEU A 51 -9.45 11.32 1.32
N ALA A 52 -8.62 12.07 0.60
CA ALA A 52 -7.86 11.54 -0.53
C ALA A 52 -6.96 10.37 -0.11
N MET A 53 -6.22 10.51 0.99
CA MET A 53 -5.36 9.45 1.50
C MET A 53 -6.15 8.23 1.98
N SER A 54 -7.29 8.43 2.64
CA SER A 54 -8.15 7.32 3.09
C SER A 54 -8.68 6.52 1.90
N VAL A 55 -9.19 7.21 0.87
CA VAL A 55 -9.68 6.57 -0.37
C VAL A 55 -8.55 5.84 -1.09
N PHE A 56 -7.37 6.47 -1.19
CA PHE A 56 -6.19 5.87 -1.82
C PHE A 56 -5.69 4.62 -1.09
N SER A 57 -5.63 4.66 0.25
CA SER A 57 -5.18 3.53 1.05
C SER A 57 -6.16 2.36 0.97
N VAL A 58 -7.47 2.61 1.07
CA VAL A 58 -8.50 1.57 1.07
C VAL A 58 -8.70 0.96 -0.31
N CYS A 59 -8.86 1.79 -1.35
CA CYS A 59 -9.18 1.30 -2.70
C CYS A 59 -7.96 0.80 -3.46
N GLY A 60 -6.75 1.17 -3.05
CA GLY A 60 -5.51 0.83 -3.75
C GLY A 60 -4.55 0.02 -2.88
N MET A 61 -3.93 0.68 -1.90
CA MET A 61 -2.80 0.10 -1.16
C MET A 61 -3.16 -1.18 -0.41
N PHE A 62 -4.31 -1.26 0.26
CA PHE A 62 -4.69 -2.45 1.01
C PHE A 62 -4.99 -3.65 0.12
N VAL A 63 -5.53 -3.43 -1.08
CA VAL A 63 -5.76 -4.49 -2.06
C VAL A 63 -4.42 -5.08 -2.51
N ILE A 64 -3.45 -4.21 -2.85
CA ILE A 64 -2.10 -4.62 -3.27
C ILE A 64 -1.39 -5.35 -2.13
N LEU A 65 -1.43 -4.80 -0.90
CA LEU A 65 -0.79 -5.39 0.27
C LEU A 65 -1.39 -6.76 0.62
N GLY A 66 -2.72 -6.90 0.55
CA GLY A 66 -3.39 -8.19 0.80
C GLY A 66 -2.98 -9.25 -0.22
N LEU A 67 -2.88 -8.87 -1.49
CA LEU A 67 -2.46 -9.77 -2.56
C LEU A 67 -0.98 -10.15 -2.42
N LEU A 68 -0.11 -9.19 -2.08
CA LEU A 68 1.31 -9.43 -1.82
C LEU A 68 1.52 -10.39 -0.64
N SER A 69 0.79 -10.22 0.46
CA SER A 69 0.85 -11.11 1.62
C SER A 69 0.44 -12.55 1.29
N ALA A 70 -0.59 -12.71 0.44
CA ALA A 70 -0.98 -14.03 -0.06
C ALA A 70 0.14 -14.65 -0.94
N CYS A 71 0.80 -13.83 -1.75
CA CYS A 71 1.92 -14.26 -2.58
C CYS A 71 3.13 -14.67 -1.76
N ASP A 72 3.52 -13.91 -0.72
CA ASP A 72 4.60 -14.28 0.20
C ASP A 72 4.36 -15.65 0.86
N THR A 73 3.11 -15.92 1.22
CA THR A 73 2.71 -17.23 1.76
C THR A 73 2.89 -18.33 0.70
N LEU A 74 2.45 -18.11 -0.53
CA LEU A 74 2.63 -19.07 -1.62
C LEU A 74 4.10 -19.27 -2.00
N PHE A 75 4.93 -18.22 -1.96
CA PHE A 75 6.36 -18.30 -2.24
C PHE A 75 7.11 -19.06 -1.16
N SER A 76 6.84 -18.79 0.12
CA SER A 76 7.47 -19.53 1.23
C SER A 76 7.14 -21.03 1.18
N GLN A 77 5.90 -21.38 0.83
CA GLN A 77 5.47 -22.76 0.62
C GLN A 77 6.17 -23.42 -0.58
N THR A 78 6.26 -22.70 -1.71
CA THR A 78 6.88 -23.24 -2.94
C THR A 78 8.39 -23.37 -2.81
N TYR A 79 9.05 -22.41 -2.13
CA TYR A 79 10.48 -22.40 -1.88
C TYR A 79 10.95 -23.56 -0.99
N GLY A 80 10.14 -23.96 0.00
CA GLY A 80 10.36 -25.14 0.83
C GLY A 80 10.05 -26.48 0.13
N SER A 81 9.38 -26.45 -1.02
CA SER A 81 9.01 -27.65 -1.78
C SER A 81 10.08 -28.03 -2.82
N ILE A 82 10.00 -29.26 -3.33
CA ILE A 82 10.87 -29.74 -4.41
C ILE A 82 10.55 -29.02 -5.75
N MET A 83 9.39 -28.39 -5.88
CA MET A 83 8.88 -27.82 -7.13
C MET A 83 9.26 -26.34 -7.33
N LYS A 84 10.55 -26.01 -7.20
CA LYS A 84 11.05 -24.62 -7.35
C LYS A 84 10.78 -24.02 -8.73
N ASP A 85 10.68 -24.84 -9.78
CA ASP A 85 10.39 -24.40 -11.15
C ASP A 85 9.01 -23.73 -11.30
N LYS A 86 8.06 -24.00 -10.41
CA LYS A 86 6.72 -23.40 -10.44
C LYS A 86 6.69 -21.97 -9.87
N MET A 87 7.75 -21.54 -9.19
CA MET A 87 7.83 -20.23 -8.55
C MET A 87 7.62 -19.08 -9.55
N ILE A 88 8.24 -19.18 -10.73
CA ILE A 88 8.14 -18.14 -11.78
C ILE A 88 6.70 -18.02 -12.28
N VAL A 89 6.01 -19.14 -12.49
CA VAL A 89 4.60 -19.15 -12.94
C VAL A 89 3.69 -18.51 -11.89
N GLN A 90 3.94 -18.76 -10.61
CA GLN A 90 3.22 -18.15 -9.50
C GLN A 90 3.41 -16.63 -9.49
N LEU A 91 4.63 -16.16 -9.73
CA LEU A 91 5.01 -14.75 -9.75
C LEU A 91 4.34 -14.01 -10.92
N TYR A 92 4.33 -14.58 -12.12
CA TYR A 92 3.59 -14.01 -13.25
C TYR A 92 2.09 -13.90 -12.98
N ARG A 93 1.47 -14.91 -12.37
CA ARG A 93 0.05 -14.86 -12.01
C ARG A 93 -0.25 -13.78 -10.98
N ALA A 94 0.61 -13.64 -9.97
CA ALA A 94 0.51 -12.57 -8.97
C ALA A 94 0.55 -11.19 -9.63
N VAL A 95 1.55 -10.93 -10.48
CA VAL A 95 1.70 -9.64 -11.18
C VAL A 95 0.48 -9.33 -12.06
N ILE A 96 -0.05 -10.32 -12.79
CA ILE A 96 -1.27 -10.14 -13.60
C ILE A 96 -2.48 -9.79 -12.72
N LEU A 97 -2.65 -10.46 -11.58
CA LEU A 97 -3.76 -10.17 -10.66
C LEU A 97 -3.63 -8.75 -10.06
N ILE A 98 -2.42 -8.33 -9.70
CA ILE A 98 -2.18 -6.98 -9.18
C ILE A 98 -2.50 -5.93 -10.27
N LEU A 99 -2.04 -6.14 -11.51
CA LEU A 99 -2.37 -5.27 -12.64
C LEU A 99 -3.88 -5.22 -12.89
N LEU A 100 -4.57 -6.35 -12.81
CA LEU A 100 -6.02 -6.41 -12.97
C LEU A 100 -6.76 -5.63 -11.88
N CYS A 101 -6.27 -5.67 -10.63
CA CYS A 101 -6.81 -4.88 -9.52
C CYS A 101 -6.51 -3.38 -9.63
N CYS A 102 -5.44 -3.00 -10.32
CA CYS A 102 -5.11 -1.58 -10.55
C CYS A 102 -6.14 -0.89 -11.46
N ILE A 103 -6.72 -1.62 -12.44
CA ILE A 103 -7.73 -1.08 -13.38
C ILE A 103 -8.98 -0.53 -12.66
N PRO A 104 -9.69 -1.30 -11.80
CA PRO A 104 -10.86 -0.78 -11.09
C PRO A 104 -10.50 0.32 -10.10
N SER A 105 -9.33 0.27 -9.44
CA SER A 105 -8.87 1.36 -8.56
C SER A 105 -8.67 2.67 -9.33
N CYS A 106 -8.05 2.62 -10.51
CA CYS A 106 -7.91 3.78 -11.40
C CYS A 106 -9.29 4.33 -11.85
N ALA A 107 -10.22 3.45 -12.22
CA ALA A 107 -11.58 3.86 -12.58
C ALA A 107 -12.33 4.54 -11.41
N LEU A 108 -12.09 4.06 -10.18
CA LEU A 108 -12.61 4.68 -8.96
C LEU A 108 -12.01 6.06 -8.72
N TYR A 109 -10.70 6.23 -8.91
CA TYR A 109 -10.02 7.53 -8.73
C TYR A 109 -10.44 8.56 -9.77
N LEU A 110 -10.64 8.16 -11.03
CA LEU A 110 -11.17 9.04 -12.08
C LEU A 110 -12.59 9.52 -11.77
N ASN A 111 -13.39 8.70 -11.10
CA ASN A 111 -14.77 9.04 -10.70
C ASN A 111 -14.87 9.51 -9.23
N ALA A 112 -13.76 9.83 -8.57
CA ALA A 112 -13.79 10.15 -7.15
C ALA A 112 -14.60 11.43 -6.86
N GLU A 113 -14.43 12.49 -7.65
CA GLU A 113 -15.15 13.75 -7.47
C GLU A 113 -16.68 13.60 -7.49
N PRO A 114 -17.31 13.01 -8.53
CA PRO A 114 -18.77 12.82 -8.54
C PRO A 114 -19.24 11.85 -7.46
N LEU A 115 -18.42 10.87 -7.08
CA LEU A 115 -18.76 9.90 -6.04
C LEU A 115 -18.78 10.55 -4.65
N LEU A 116 -17.83 11.45 -4.37
CA LEU A 116 -17.82 12.25 -3.14
C LEU A 116 -18.97 13.28 -3.10
N LEU A 117 -19.31 13.90 -4.23
CA LEU A 117 -20.47 14.78 -4.32
C LEU A 117 -21.78 14.03 -4.01
N LEU A 118 -21.90 12.79 -4.47
CA LEU A 118 -23.06 11.94 -4.22
C LEU A 118 -23.16 11.47 -2.76
N LEU A 119 -22.02 11.33 -2.07
CA LEU A 119 -21.93 11.10 -0.63
C LEU A 119 -22.26 12.34 0.23
N GLY A 120 -22.54 13.49 -0.40
CA GLY A 120 -22.91 14.72 0.29
C GLY A 120 -21.72 15.53 0.81
N GLN A 121 -20.50 15.30 0.29
CA GLN A 121 -19.35 16.14 0.64
C GLN A 121 -19.45 17.54 0.06
N ASN A 122 -18.82 18.49 0.74
CA ASN A 122 -18.69 19.86 0.26
C ASN A 122 -17.96 19.88 -1.09
N PRO A 123 -18.47 20.60 -2.12
CA PRO A 123 -17.90 20.61 -3.47
C PRO A 123 -16.43 21.05 -3.51
N LEU A 124 -16.00 21.92 -2.59
CA LEU A 124 -14.59 22.33 -2.49
C LEU A 124 -13.68 21.19 -2.03
N ILE A 125 -14.17 20.32 -1.13
CA ILE A 125 -13.45 19.15 -0.64
C ILE A 125 -13.44 18.07 -1.71
N ALA A 126 -14.59 17.81 -2.34
CA ALA A 126 -14.73 16.79 -3.38
C ALA A 126 -13.80 17.06 -4.58
N LYS A 127 -13.76 18.31 -5.07
CA LYS A 127 -12.87 18.71 -6.17
C LYS A 127 -11.40 18.57 -5.80
N GLY A 128 -11.00 19.08 -4.64
CA GLY A 128 -9.61 18.97 -4.19
C GLY A 128 -9.17 17.52 -3.95
N THR A 129 -10.08 16.66 -3.50
CA THR A 129 -9.81 15.23 -3.28
C THR A 129 -9.68 14.51 -4.61
N GLY A 130 -10.50 14.85 -5.61
CA GLY A 130 -10.38 14.33 -6.97
C GLY A 130 -9.04 14.67 -7.62
N GLU A 131 -8.63 15.95 -7.57
CA GLU A 131 -7.33 16.37 -8.12
C GLU A 131 -6.15 15.69 -7.43
N LEU A 132 -6.16 15.60 -6.09
CA LEU A 132 -5.13 14.87 -5.35
C LEU A 132 -5.09 13.38 -5.75
N LEU A 133 -6.25 12.72 -5.84
CA LEU A 133 -6.30 11.31 -6.24
C LEU A 133 -5.72 11.09 -7.63
N LEU A 134 -5.95 12.00 -8.59
CA LEU A 134 -5.33 11.94 -9.92
C LEU A 134 -3.79 12.01 -9.84
N TYR A 135 -3.24 12.89 -9.00
CA TYR A 135 -1.79 12.95 -8.77
C TYR A 135 -1.23 11.70 -8.08
N LEU A 136 -2.05 10.97 -7.31
CA LEU A 136 -1.65 9.73 -6.66
C LEU A 136 -1.75 8.48 -7.56
N ILE A 137 -2.47 8.53 -8.68
CA ILE A 137 -2.55 7.44 -9.69
C ILE A 137 -1.16 6.91 -10.11
N PRO A 138 -0.20 7.75 -10.54
CA PRO A 138 1.13 7.26 -10.90
C PRO A 138 1.86 6.60 -9.73
N GLY A 139 1.59 7.02 -8.49
CA GLY A 139 2.11 6.36 -7.29
C GLY A 139 1.65 4.91 -7.18
N LEU A 140 0.38 4.63 -7.48
CA LEU A 140 -0.17 3.27 -7.47
C LEU A 140 0.51 2.36 -8.51
N LEU A 141 0.75 2.88 -9.70
CA LEU A 141 1.43 2.16 -10.79
C LEU A 141 2.90 1.85 -10.44
N VAL A 142 3.60 2.78 -9.78
CA VAL A 142 4.98 2.55 -9.32
C VAL A 142 5.03 1.48 -8.23
N SER A 143 4.08 1.48 -7.29
CA SER A 143 3.99 0.44 -6.25
C SER A 143 3.79 -0.96 -6.84
N CYS A 144 3.04 -1.07 -7.93
CA CYS A 144 2.87 -2.34 -8.65
C CYS A 144 4.16 -2.87 -9.30
N LYS A 145 5.15 -2.00 -9.57
CA LYS A 145 6.43 -2.35 -10.20
C LYS A 145 7.49 -2.83 -9.20
N ASN A 146 7.28 -2.60 -7.89
CA ASN A 146 8.19 -3.03 -6.83
C ASN A 146 7.86 -4.43 -6.26
N VAL A 147 6.89 -5.14 -6.86
CA VAL A 147 6.62 -6.57 -6.64
C VAL A 147 7.45 -7.40 -7.60
#